data_AF-A0A4V2BJT9-F1
#
_entry.id   AF-A0A4V2BJT9-F1
#
_cell.length_a   1.000
_cell.length_b   1.000
_cell.length_c   1.000
_cell.angle_alpha   90.00
_cell.angle_beta   90.00
_cell.angle_gamma   90.00
#
_symmetry.space_group_name_H-M   'P 1'
#
loop_
_entity.id
_entity.type
_entity.pdbx_description
1 polymer ?
#
loop_
_entity_poly.entity_id
_entity_poly.type
_entity_poly.pdbx_seq_one_letter_code
_entity_poly.pdbx_strand_id
1 'polypeptide(L)'
;STTVTRSHFDSQLYIDMGTPGKYGATSGWMSRAWDTRPGATPAVVLPALGVSGTQPASLMGATDSLSMASPGDFDLDAGAWAWQKVRTDSPAGLKGVNETLSELWSGSTGIELNGRRADAALKTINRQAYAALPAAWPTGSFAEQLWTIAQSIRFNLGLRFATLDLGGWDTHEGQGTAGEGYHYYQNKIAELSAGLAAFFAELNGSGQMSRVTVVVQSEFGRRVRANANGGTDHGYGNPMLVLGGAVNGRKFYGSWPGLNPTTLSPTFGDVPVTTDYRRVFSEIMIRRMATPHIGTIFPGYAGYSPLGIVQGADLTPQMAAAMAMAVPAAATRAQEATDPPGPAPVTPDWRLRGGGSRIMTRRER
;
A
#
# COMPACT_ATOMS: atom_id res chain seq x y z
N SER A 1 -11.64 10.45 -10.56
CA SER A 1 -11.58 9.86 -11.92
C SER A 1 -12.59 10.56 -12.82
N THR A 2 -12.45 10.54 -14.14
CA THR A 2 -13.53 10.96 -15.07
C THR A 2 -14.51 9.82 -15.39
N THR A 3 -14.19 8.58 -15.00
CA THR A 3 -15.13 7.44 -15.11
C THR A 3 -16.14 7.50 -13.97
N VAL A 4 -17.43 7.57 -14.31
CA VAL A 4 -18.52 7.75 -13.34
C VAL A 4 -18.92 6.40 -12.75
N THR A 5 -18.88 6.30 -11.41
CA THR A 5 -19.52 5.26 -10.62
C THR A 5 -20.14 5.89 -9.37
N ARG A 6 -21.18 5.25 -8.83
CA ARG A 6 -21.85 5.63 -7.58
C ARG A 6 -21.53 4.69 -6.42
N SER A 7 -20.77 3.63 -6.69
CA SER A 7 -20.28 2.72 -5.67
C SER A 7 -18.96 3.26 -5.15
N HIS A 8 -18.90 3.64 -3.88
CA HIS A 8 -17.64 4.07 -3.28
C HIS A 8 -16.61 2.94 -3.27
N PHE A 9 -17.02 1.66 -3.18
CA PHE A 9 -16.13 0.51 -3.34
C PHE A 9 -15.49 0.45 -4.73
N ASP A 10 -16.27 0.66 -5.79
CA ASP A 10 -15.73 0.72 -7.16
C ASP A 10 -14.80 1.93 -7.31
N SER A 11 -15.19 3.09 -6.80
CA SER A 11 -14.35 4.30 -6.85
C SER A 11 -13.02 4.10 -6.14
N GLN A 12 -13.02 3.52 -4.94
CA GLN A 12 -11.82 3.24 -4.16
C GLN A 12 -10.94 2.26 -4.92
N LEU A 13 -11.52 1.15 -5.40
CA LEU A 13 -10.80 0.18 -6.21
C LEU A 13 -10.23 0.80 -7.49
N TYR A 14 -10.95 1.69 -8.16
CA TYR A 14 -10.47 2.39 -9.35
C TYR A 14 -9.28 3.31 -9.05
N ILE A 15 -9.31 4.02 -7.92
CA ILE A 15 -8.20 4.86 -7.47
C ILE A 15 -6.98 3.99 -7.15
N ASP A 16 -7.18 2.93 -6.36
CA ASP A 16 -6.13 2.03 -5.92
C ASP A 16 -5.51 1.22 -7.07
N MET A 17 -6.32 0.76 -8.01
CA MET A 17 -5.82 0.04 -9.17
C MET A 17 -5.28 0.98 -10.23
N GLY A 18 -5.65 2.26 -10.24
CA GLY A 18 -5.23 3.22 -11.27
C GLY A 18 -5.87 3.01 -12.65
N THR A 19 -6.89 2.15 -12.74
CA THR A 19 -7.53 1.72 -13.99
C THR A 19 -9.05 1.91 -13.93
N PRO A 20 -9.54 3.16 -13.84
CA PRO A 20 -10.94 3.43 -13.62
C PRO A 20 -11.84 2.88 -14.74
N GLY A 21 -12.92 2.19 -14.36
CA GLY A 21 -13.85 1.54 -15.29
C GLY A 21 -13.39 0.17 -15.79
N LYS A 22 -12.28 -0.38 -15.27
CA LYS A 22 -11.79 -1.72 -15.60
C LYS A 22 -11.70 -2.55 -14.34
N TYR A 23 -12.28 -3.75 -14.39
CA TYR A 23 -12.13 -4.79 -13.37
C TYR A 23 -11.04 -5.79 -13.78
N GLY A 24 -10.56 -6.58 -12.81
CA GLY A 24 -9.64 -7.69 -13.08
C GLY A 24 -8.18 -7.29 -13.32
N ALA A 25 -7.80 -6.04 -13.02
CA ALA A 25 -6.39 -5.70 -12.95
C ALA A 25 -5.70 -6.56 -11.86
N THR A 26 -4.53 -7.09 -12.18
CA THR A 26 -3.81 -8.05 -11.31
C THR A 26 -2.80 -7.39 -10.38
N SER A 27 -2.63 -6.07 -10.48
CA SER A 27 -1.71 -5.28 -9.65
C SER A 27 -2.25 -3.88 -9.38
N GLY A 28 -1.87 -3.31 -8.24
CA GLY A 28 -2.14 -1.92 -7.92
C GLY A 28 -1.20 -0.96 -8.65
N TRP A 29 -1.56 0.33 -8.71
CA TRP A 29 -0.75 1.30 -9.47
C TRP A 29 0.60 1.58 -8.81
N MET A 30 0.69 1.55 -7.47
CA MET A 30 1.95 1.77 -6.76
C MET A 30 2.90 0.59 -6.96
N SER A 31 2.38 -0.64 -7.03
CA SER A 31 3.18 -1.82 -7.42
C SER A 31 3.78 -1.63 -8.81
N ARG A 32 2.98 -1.25 -9.82
CA ARG A 32 3.49 -0.99 -11.17
C ARG A 32 4.50 0.17 -11.19
N ALA A 33 4.27 1.23 -10.40
CA ALA A 33 5.22 2.33 -10.28
C ALA A 33 6.55 1.86 -9.67
N TRP A 34 6.49 1.00 -8.64
CA TRP A 34 7.67 0.39 -8.05
C TRP A 34 8.41 -0.50 -9.05
N ASP A 35 7.70 -1.31 -9.84
CA ASP A 35 8.31 -2.25 -10.78
C ASP A 35 8.93 -1.59 -12.02
N THR A 36 8.52 -0.36 -12.33
CA THR A 36 9.12 0.45 -13.40
C THR A 36 10.36 1.22 -12.96
N ARG A 37 10.84 1.04 -11.72
CA ARG A 37 12.09 1.63 -11.25
C ARG A 37 13.28 1.13 -12.07
N PRO A 38 14.34 1.95 -12.25
CA PRO A 38 15.57 1.47 -12.86
C PRO A 38 16.15 0.27 -12.09
N GLY A 39 16.67 -0.74 -12.80
CA GLY A 39 17.28 -1.93 -12.18
C GLY A 39 18.50 -1.64 -11.29
N ALA A 40 19.11 -0.46 -11.44
CA ALA A 40 20.19 0.04 -10.58
C ALA A 40 19.70 0.65 -9.25
N THR A 41 18.40 0.63 -8.97
CA THR A 41 17.86 1.10 -7.69
C THR A 41 18.41 0.22 -6.56
N PRO A 42 19.08 0.78 -5.54
CA PRO A 42 19.61 0.00 -4.43
C PRO A 42 18.54 -0.89 -3.80
N ALA A 43 18.96 -2.05 -3.28
CA ALA A 43 18.07 -2.86 -2.45
C ALA A 43 17.58 -2.01 -1.28
N VAL A 44 16.27 -1.87 -1.16
CA VAL A 44 15.61 -1.11 -0.10
C VAL A 44 14.90 -2.08 0.83
N VAL A 45 14.89 -1.74 2.12
CA VAL A 45 14.40 -2.62 3.19
C VAL A 45 12.88 -2.64 3.21
N LEU A 46 12.25 -1.47 3.03
CA LEU A 46 10.81 -1.31 3.06
C LEU A 46 10.37 -0.27 2.02
N PRO A 47 10.25 -0.64 0.73
CA PRO A 47 9.87 0.32 -0.31
C PRO A 47 8.41 0.77 -0.24
N ALA A 48 7.53 -0.13 0.20
CA ALA A 48 6.10 0.15 0.27
C ALA A 48 5.52 -0.31 1.61
N LEU A 49 4.77 0.58 2.26
CA LEU A 49 4.13 0.34 3.55
C LEU A 49 2.64 0.67 3.51
N GLY A 50 1.77 -0.32 3.69
CA GLY A 50 0.35 -0.12 3.97
C GLY A 50 0.12 -0.06 5.47
N VAL A 51 -0.23 1.09 6.03
CA VAL A 51 -0.54 1.20 7.46
C VAL A 51 -2.02 0.93 7.71
N SER A 52 -2.41 -0.33 7.54
CA SER A 52 -3.78 -0.84 7.65
C SER A 52 -3.78 -2.32 8.05
N GLY A 53 -4.90 -2.79 8.60
CA GLY A 53 -5.08 -4.21 8.97
C GLY A 53 -5.20 -5.17 7.78
N THR A 54 -5.37 -4.65 6.57
CA THR A 54 -5.40 -5.41 5.31
C THR A 54 -4.48 -4.75 4.28
N GLN A 55 -3.97 -5.53 3.34
CA GLN A 55 -3.14 -5.01 2.26
C GLN A 55 -3.98 -4.07 1.36
N PRO A 56 -3.53 -2.81 1.17
CA PRO A 56 -4.18 -1.88 0.24
C PRO A 56 -4.14 -2.41 -1.19
N ALA A 57 -5.23 -2.24 -1.94
CA ALA A 57 -5.30 -2.71 -3.34
C ALA A 57 -4.29 -1.97 -4.24
N SER A 58 -3.89 -0.75 -3.86
CA SER A 58 -2.82 0.01 -4.54
C SER A 58 -1.45 -0.64 -4.50
N LEU A 59 -1.22 -1.52 -3.51
CA LEU A 59 -0.01 -2.32 -3.34
C LEU A 59 -0.21 -3.78 -3.77
N MET A 60 -1.34 -4.14 -4.38
CA MET A 60 -1.58 -5.50 -4.87
C MET A 60 -0.51 -5.91 -5.89
N GLY A 61 0.04 -7.12 -5.75
CA GLY A 61 1.06 -7.65 -6.63
C GLY A 61 2.49 -7.15 -6.34
N ALA A 62 2.70 -6.27 -5.37
CA ALA A 62 4.05 -5.87 -4.96
C ALA A 62 4.73 -7.02 -4.21
N THR A 63 5.92 -7.43 -4.66
CA THR A 63 6.74 -8.46 -3.96
C THR A 63 7.53 -7.90 -2.79
N ASP A 64 7.63 -6.58 -2.70
CA ASP A 64 8.46 -5.87 -1.72
C ASP A 64 7.61 -4.93 -0.82
N SER A 65 6.30 -5.18 -0.67
CA SER A 65 5.44 -4.38 0.21
C SER A 65 5.17 -5.07 1.54
N LEU A 66 4.94 -4.26 2.57
CA LEU A 66 4.50 -4.73 3.88
C LEU A 66 3.23 -3.99 4.29
N SER A 67 2.29 -4.68 4.94
CA SER A 67 1.11 -4.05 5.55
C SER A 67 0.99 -4.39 7.02
N MET A 68 0.62 -3.39 7.82
CA MET A 68 0.47 -3.51 9.28
C MET A 68 -0.35 -2.38 9.87
N ALA A 69 -0.94 -2.62 11.04
CA ALA A 69 -1.62 -1.57 11.79
C ALA A 69 -0.66 -0.81 12.73
N SER A 70 0.42 -1.44 13.21
CA SER A 70 1.32 -0.86 14.19
C SER A 70 2.78 -1.34 14.05
N PRO A 71 3.77 -0.64 14.64
CA PRO A 71 5.14 -1.13 14.69
C PRO A 71 5.33 -2.44 15.47
N GLY A 72 4.38 -2.80 16.35
CA GLY A 72 4.39 -4.10 17.01
C GLY A 72 4.25 -5.27 16.04
N ASP A 73 3.71 -5.01 14.84
CA ASP A 73 3.47 -6.01 13.80
C ASP A 73 4.73 -6.29 12.95
N PHE A 74 5.88 -5.64 13.21
CA PHE A 74 7.18 -5.93 12.57
C PHE A 74 7.83 -7.24 13.08
N ASP A 75 7.02 -8.19 13.58
CA ASP A 75 7.47 -9.51 14.01
C ASP A 75 6.60 -10.60 13.38
N LEU A 76 7.18 -11.78 13.16
CA LEU A 76 6.44 -12.95 12.72
C LEU A 76 5.75 -13.58 13.94
N ASP A 77 4.49 -13.21 14.18
CA ASP A 77 3.67 -13.82 15.21
C ASP A 77 3.04 -15.13 14.71
N ALA A 78 3.87 -16.17 14.61
CA ALA A 78 3.49 -17.49 14.07
C ALA A 78 3.02 -18.50 15.14
N GLY A 79 2.71 -18.04 16.37
CA GLY A 79 2.32 -18.91 17.48
C GLY A 79 2.55 -18.29 18.85
N ALA A 80 2.41 -19.09 19.92
CA ALA A 80 2.61 -18.60 21.28
C ALA A 80 3.97 -17.90 21.44
N TRP A 81 3.99 -16.74 22.12
CA TRP A 81 5.19 -15.90 22.32
C TRP A 81 6.42 -16.70 22.78
N ALA A 82 6.18 -17.76 23.56
CA ALA A 82 7.22 -18.61 24.10
C ALA A 82 7.91 -19.53 23.05
N TRP A 83 7.37 -19.65 21.85
CA TRP A 83 7.90 -20.52 20.80
C TRP A 83 8.42 -19.72 19.60
N GLN A 84 8.18 -18.42 19.55
CA GLN A 84 8.57 -17.57 18.42
C GLN A 84 10.09 -17.44 18.28
N LYS A 85 10.82 -17.30 19.40
CA LYS A 85 12.27 -17.06 19.45
C LYS A 85 12.95 -17.78 20.61
N VAL A 86 14.25 -18.00 20.48
CA VAL A 86 15.07 -18.51 21.61
C VAL A 86 15.12 -17.46 22.72
N ARG A 87 14.87 -17.90 23.95
CA ARG A 87 14.95 -17.08 25.18
C ARG A 87 16.00 -17.64 26.13
N THR A 88 16.42 -16.80 27.08
CA THR A 88 17.38 -17.19 28.12
C THR A 88 16.92 -18.37 28.98
N ASP A 89 15.60 -18.59 29.10
CA ASP A 89 14.97 -19.69 29.83
C ASP A 89 14.55 -20.87 28.90
N SER A 90 14.95 -20.85 27.62
CA SER A 90 14.57 -21.90 26.68
C SER A 90 15.31 -23.21 26.99
N PRO A 91 14.64 -24.39 26.84
CA PRO A 91 15.31 -25.68 26.90
C PRO A 91 16.49 -25.74 25.93
N ALA A 92 17.56 -26.43 26.32
CA ALA A 92 18.73 -26.61 25.47
C ALA A 92 18.34 -27.22 24.11
N GLY A 93 18.75 -26.57 23.02
CA GLY A 93 18.46 -27.01 21.65
C GLY A 93 17.12 -26.54 21.09
N LEU A 94 16.30 -25.80 21.84
CA LEU A 94 15.12 -25.15 21.27
C LEU A 94 15.56 -24.13 20.21
N LYS A 95 15.00 -24.24 19.00
CA LYS A 95 14.95 -23.15 18.02
C LYS A 95 13.54 -22.59 18.01
N GLY A 96 13.41 -21.27 18.01
CA GLY A 96 12.11 -20.65 17.81
C GLY A 96 11.61 -20.86 16.39
N VAL A 97 10.31 -20.61 16.19
CA VAL A 97 9.67 -20.68 14.88
C VAL A 97 10.34 -19.72 13.89
N ASN A 98 10.73 -18.52 14.33
CA ASN A 98 11.32 -17.51 13.45
C ASN A 98 12.72 -17.93 12.96
N GLU A 99 13.53 -18.54 13.84
CA GLU A 99 14.83 -19.10 13.47
C GLU A 99 14.68 -20.30 12.53
N THR A 100 13.68 -21.16 12.77
CA THR A 100 13.41 -22.33 11.92
C THR A 100 12.91 -21.92 10.53
N LEU A 101 12.00 -20.94 10.46
CA LEU A 101 11.51 -20.38 9.19
C LEU A 101 12.66 -19.79 8.35
N SER A 102 13.61 -19.13 8.99
CA SER A 102 14.79 -18.57 8.30
C SER A 102 15.62 -19.65 7.58
N GLU A 103 15.64 -20.89 8.07
CA GLU A 103 16.38 -22.01 7.47
C GLU A 103 15.69 -22.54 6.20
N LEU A 104 14.36 -22.41 6.11
CA LEU A 104 13.58 -22.78 4.93
C LEU A 104 13.90 -21.92 3.71
N TRP A 105 14.44 -20.72 3.91
CA TRP A 105 14.78 -19.79 2.84
C TRP A 105 16.21 -19.97 2.31
N SER A 106 16.83 -21.13 2.49
CA SER A 106 18.24 -21.35 2.12
C SER A 106 18.48 -21.65 0.63
N GLY A 107 17.45 -21.95 -0.16
CA GLY A 107 17.59 -22.27 -1.59
C GLY A 107 17.66 -21.08 -2.56
N SER A 108 17.26 -21.32 -3.80
CA SER A 108 17.37 -20.39 -4.95
C SER A 108 16.07 -20.17 -5.71
N THR A 109 14.96 -20.77 -5.25
CA THR A 109 13.64 -20.50 -5.84
C THR A 109 13.19 -19.08 -5.56
N GLY A 110 12.26 -18.56 -6.36
CA GLY A 110 11.73 -17.20 -6.16
C GLY A 110 11.11 -16.99 -4.78
N ILE A 111 10.40 -18.01 -4.26
CA ILE A 111 9.79 -17.94 -2.92
C ILE A 111 10.86 -17.90 -1.82
N GLU A 112 11.94 -18.69 -1.93
CA GLU A 112 13.02 -18.67 -0.94
C GLU A 112 13.81 -17.36 -0.98
N LEU A 113 14.09 -16.83 -2.17
CA LEU A 113 14.75 -15.53 -2.33
C LEU A 113 13.91 -14.40 -1.70
N ASN A 114 12.60 -14.39 -1.96
CA ASN A 114 11.71 -13.40 -1.38
C ASN A 114 11.54 -13.60 0.13
N GLY A 115 11.47 -14.84 0.60
CA GLY A 115 11.45 -15.18 2.02
C GLY A 115 12.67 -14.65 2.77
N ARG A 116 13.89 -14.85 2.23
CA ARG A 116 15.12 -14.26 2.80
C ARG A 116 15.08 -12.73 2.86
N ARG A 117 14.59 -12.09 1.80
CA ARG A 117 14.50 -10.62 1.75
C ARG A 117 13.51 -10.08 2.78
N ALA A 118 12.34 -10.70 2.89
CA ALA A 118 11.33 -10.35 3.88
C ALA A 118 11.84 -10.55 5.32
N ASP A 119 12.47 -11.69 5.61
CA ASP A 119 13.08 -11.97 6.91
C ASP A 119 14.18 -10.96 7.28
N ALA A 120 15.08 -10.64 6.34
CA ALA A 120 16.10 -9.64 6.54
C ALA A 120 15.50 -8.22 6.76
N ALA A 121 14.42 -7.90 6.06
CA ALA A 121 13.72 -6.64 6.23
C ALA A 121 13.09 -6.53 7.62
N LEU A 122 12.33 -7.54 8.06
CA LEU A 122 11.72 -7.59 9.40
C LEU A 122 12.78 -7.46 10.49
N LYS A 123 13.89 -8.21 10.41
CA LYS A 123 15.01 -8.09 11.36
C LYS A 123 15.63 -6.69 11.38
N THR A 124 15.75 -6.04 10.24
CA THR A 124 16.29 -4.67 10.14
C THR A 124 15.33 -3.65 10.75
N ILE A 125 14.03 -3.84 10.54
CA ILE A 125 13.01 -2.93 11.05
C ILE A 125 12.80 -3.11 12.55
N ASN A 126 12.77 -4.35 13.05
CA ASN A 126 12.59 -4.65 14.47
C ASN A 126 13.76 -4.16 15.35
N ARG A 127 14.92 -3.83 14.75
CA ARG A 127 16.04 -3.18 15.44
C ARG A 127 15.89 -1.68 15.60
N GLN A 128 14.90 -1.07 14.93
CA GLN A 128 14.70 0.37 15.01
C GLN A 128 14.04 0.73 16.34
N ALA A 129 14.47 1.85 16.93
CA ALA A 129 13.93 2.35 18.18
C ALA A 129 12.61 3.11 17.92
N TYR A 130 11.52 2.37 17.67
CA TYR A 130 10.19 2.96 17.60
C TYR A 130 9.81 3.56 18.95
N ALA A 131 9.46 4.84 18.94
CA ALA A 131 8.97 5.58 20.08
C ALA A 131 7.44 5.62 20.10
N ALA A 132 6.89 5.79 21.30
CA ALA A 132 5.47 6.12 21.48
C ALA A 132 5.12 7.45 20.81
N LEU A 133 3.83 7.63 20.53
CA LEU A 133 3.30 8.87 19.96
C LEU A 133 3.65 10.07 20.88
N PRO A 134 4.28 11.15 20.37
CA PRO A 134 4.64 12.27 21.22
C PRO A 134 3.41 12.98 21.81
N ALA A 135 3.52 13.48 23.04
CA ALA A 135 2.40 14.13 23.74
C ALA A 135 1.84 15.38 23.03
N ALA A 136 2.60 16.01 22.13
CA ALA A 136 2.17 17.15 21.34
C ALA A 136 1.35 16.78 20.09
N TRP A 137 1.30 15.50 19.73
CA TRP A 137 0.49 15.01 18.61
C TRP A 137 -0.98 14.86 19.02
N PRO A 138 -1.92 14.95 18.07
CA PRO A 138 -3.30 14.54 18.32
C PRO A 138 -3.34 13.05 18.74
N THR A 139 -4.37 12.66 19.47
CA THR A 139 -4.60 11.26 19.86
C THR A 139 -5.41 10.52 18.79
N GLY A 140 -5.38 9.18 18.85
CA GLY A 140 -6.18 8.31 17.99
C GLY A 140 -5.37 7.59 16.91
N SER A 141 -6.00 6.58 16.30
CA SER A 141 -5.34 5.65 15.38
C SER A 141 -4.73 6.35 14.16
N PHE A 142 -5.39 7.37 13.60
CA PHE A 142 -4.85 8.13 12.47
C PHE A 142 -3.50 8.80 12.81
N ALA A 143 -3.38 9.35 14.03
CA ALA A 143 -2.13 9.96 14.49
C ALA A 143 -1.04 8.90 14.72
N GLU A 144 -1.39 7.75 15.29
CA GLU A 144 -0.49 6.62 15.50
C GLU A 144 0.04 6.03 14.18
N GLN A 145 -0.82 5.94 13.16
CA GLN A 145 -0.46 5.48 11.82
C GLN A 145 0.47 6.47 11.11
N LEU A 146 0.14 7.77 11.15
CA LEU A 146 1.02 8.83 10.63
C LEU A 146 2.37 8.84 11.35
N TRP A 147 2.38 8.63 12.66
CA TRP A 147 3.60 8.53 13.45
C TRP A 147 4.45 7.31 13.04
N THR A 148 3.82 6.17 12.78
CA THR A 148 4.50 4.98 12.24
C THR A 148 5.21 5.32 10.92
N ILE A 149 4.51 5.97 9.98
CA ILE A 149 5.11 6.43 8.72
C ILE A 149 6.26 7.41 8.97
N ALA A 150 6.09 8.38 9.87
CA ALA A 150 7.12 9.39 10.16
C ALA A 150 8.41 8.73 10.67
N GLN A 151 8.28 7.76 11.57
CA GLN A 151 9.40 6.98 12.07
C GLN A 151 10.07 6.14 10.98
N SER A 152 9.29 5.42 10.16
CA SER A 152 9.83 4.65 9.03
C SER A 152 10.60 5.53 8.03
N ILE A 153 10.12 6.75 7.79
CA ILE A 153 10.84 7.75 6.99
C ILE A 153 12.15 8.12 7.67
N ARG A 154 12.14 8.44 8.97
CA ARG A 154 13.34 8.84 9.73
C ARG A 154 14.41 7.73 9.80
N PHE A 155 14.00 6.47 9.91
CA PHE A 155 14.92 5.32 9.86
C PHE A 155 15.55 5.11 8.48
N ASN A 156 15.06 5.80 7.45
CA ASN A 156 15.60 5.79 6.09
C ASN A 156 15.70 4.38 5.48
N LEU A 157 14.67 3.56 5.70
CA LEU A 157 14.58 2.17 5.24
C LEU A 157 14.30 2.02 3.73
N GLY A 158 14.40 3.12 2.97
CA GLY A 158 14.14 3.15 1.54
C GLY A 158 12.67 3.28 1.14
N LEU A 159 11.81 3.73 2.06
CA LEU A 159 10.38 3.96 1.83
C LEU A 159 10.12 4.89 0.64
N ARG A 160 9.29 4.42 -0.30
CA ARG A 160 8.87 5.12 -1.53
C ARG A 160 7.38 5.38 -1.55
N PHE A 161 6.59 4.43 -1.08
CA PHE A 161 5.14 4.54 -0.99
C PHE A 161 4.69 4.22 0.43
N ALA A 162 3.79 5.04 0.97
CA ALA A 162 3.08 4.72 2.18
C ALA A 162 1.62 5.10 2.02
N THR A 163 0.72 4.26 2.51
CA THR A 163 -0.72 4.48 2.43
C THR A 163 -1.36 4.22 3.77
N LEU A 164 -2.41 4.97 4.10
CA LEU A 164 -3.29 4.73 5.24
C LEU A 164 -4.65 5.32 4.91
N ASP A 165 -5.68 4.81 5.58
CA ASP A 165 -7.05 5.28 5.41
C ASP A 165 -7.53 6.00 6.67
N LEU A 166 -8.18 7.16 6.48
CA LEU A 166 -8.94 7.84 7.52
C LEU A 166 -10.42 7.67 7.23
N GLY A 167 -11.10 6.82 7.99
CA GLY A 167 -12.53 6.54 7.85
C GLY A 167 -13.45 7.55 8.54
N GLY A 168 -14.76 7.33 8.39
CA GLY A 168 -15.80 8.14 9.05
C GLY A 168 -16.29 9.32 8.23
N TRP A 169 -16.07 9.32 6.91
CA TRP A 169 -16.54 10.39 6.02
C TRP A 169 -17.94 10.16 5.49
N ASP A 170 -18.50 8.96 5.64
CA ASP A 170 -19.78 8.58 5.05
C ASP A 170 -21.01 9.00 5.88
N THR A 171 -21.21 10.31 6.00
CA THR A 171 -22.25 10.92 6.83
C THR A 171 -23.53 11.16 6.03
N HIS A 172 -24.27 10.10 5.71
CA HIS A 172 -25.61 10.20 5.10
C HIS A 172 -26.66 10.78 6.05
N GLU A 173 -26.41 10.70 7.35
CA GLU A 173 -27.24 11.24 8.41
C GLU A 173 -26.32 11.78 9.51
N GLY A 174 -26.85 12.64 10.39
CA GLY A 174 -26.08 13.12 11.53
C GLY A 174 -24.73 13.76 11.13
N GLN A 175 -24.68 14.53 10.05
CA GLN A 175 -23.42 15.17 9.66
C GLN A 175 -23.05 16.31 10.62
N GLY A 176 -24.09 16.93 11.18
CA GLY A 176 -23.99 18.04 12.11
C GLY A 176 -23.86 19.40 11.44
N THR A 177 -23.87 20.46 12.25
CA THR A 177 -23.79 21.85 11.81
C THR A 177 -22.47 22.43 12.29
N ALA A 178 -21.67 23.01 11.39
CA ALA A 178 -20.41 23.61 11.79
C ALA A 178 -20.64 24.78 12.77
N GLY A 179 -19.87 24.79 13.87
CA GLY A 179 -19.90 25.85 14.88
C GLY A 179 -21.02 25.77 15.93
N GLU A 180 -22.00 24.86 15.79
CA GLU A 180 -23.14 24.77 16.71
C GLU A 180 -23.62 23.33 16.90
N GLY A 181 -24.08 22.99 18.11
CA GLY A 181 -24.71 21.70 18.40
C GLY A 181 -23.81 20.50 18.09
N TYR A 182 -24.38 19.45 17.48
CA TYR A 182 -23.61 18.29 17.00
C TYR A 182 -22.90 18.63 15.69
N HIS A 183 -21.60 18.35 15.58
CA HIS A 183 -20.72 18.82 14.49
C HIS A 183 -19.69 17.76 14.05
N TYR A 184 -20.15 16.52 13.83
CA TYR A 184 -19.28 15.37 13.53
C TYR A 184 -18.36 15.58 12.32
N TYR A 185 -18.87 16.12 11.22
CA TYR A 185 -18.07 16.33 10.02
C TYR A 185 -16.95 17.37 10.24
N GLN A 186 -17.22 18.42 11.02
CA GLN A 186 -16.20 19.38 11.42
C GLN A 186 -15.09 18.71 12.26
N ASN A 187 -15.46 17.80 13.17
CA ASN A 187 -14.48 17.06 13.97
C ASN A 187 -13.59 16.14 13.11
N LYS A 188 -14.15 15.54 12.05
CA LYS A 188 -13.37 14.74 11.09
C LYS A 188 -12.39 15.59 10.28
N ILE A 189 -12.79 16.78 9.87
CA ILE A 189 -11.87 17.75 9.24
C ILE A 189 -10.76 18.17 10.22
N ALA A 190 -11.10 18.42 11.49
CA ALA A 190 -10.13 18.79 12.51
C ALA A 190 -9.13 17.66 12.79
N GLU A 191 -9.58 16.40 12.84
CA GLU A 191 -8.73 15.20 12.98
C GLU A 191 -7.72 15.09 11.83
N LEU A 192 -8.20 15.18 10.59
CA LEU A 192 -7.34 15.19 9.39
C LEU A 192 -6.33 16.34 9.45
N SER A 193 -6.79 17.55 9.74
CA SER A 193 -5.96 18.75 9.78
C SER A 193 -4.87 18.66 10.85
N ALA A 194 -5.23 18.24 12.07
CA ALA A 194 -4.28 18.13 13.18
C ALA A 194 -3.23 17.04 12.91
N GLY A 195 -3.65 15.88 12.38
CA GLY A 195 -2.73 14.80 12.04
C GLY A 195 -1.73 15.19 10.96
N LEU A 196 -2.20 15.81 9.87
CA LEU A 196 -1.32 16.30 8.79
C LEU A 196 -0.36 17.39 9.26
N ALA A 197 -0.83 18.31 10.12
CA ALA A 197 0.01 19.36 10.68
C ALA A 197 1.12 18.79 11.56
N ALA A 198 0.80 17.83 12.44
CA ALA A 198 1.78 17.17 13.29
C ALA A 198 2.81 16.37 12.47
N PHE A 199 2.34 15.60 11.47
CA PHE A 199 3.20 14.86 10.55
C PHE A 199 4.17 15.77 9.77
N PHE A 200 3.66 16.88 9.24
CA PHE A 200 4.51 17.87 8.57
C PHE A 200 5.54 18.47 9.52
N ALA A 201 5.11 18.89 10.71
CA ALA A 201 5.99 19.52 11.69
C ALA A 201 7.13 18.58 12.11
N GLU A 202 6.83 17.31 12.37
CA GLU A 202 7.81 16.28 12.71
C GLU A 202 8.83 16.07 11.58
N LEU A 203 8.37 15.85 10.35
CA LEU A 203 9.28 15.63 9.23
C LEU A 203 10.07 16.88 8.88
N ASN A 204 9.51 18.07 9.09
CA ASN A 204 10.22 19.32 8.86
C ASN A 204 11.30 19.53 9.93
N GLY A 205 10.96 19.32 11.20
CA GLY A 205 11.89 19.42 12.33
C GLY A 205 13.04 18.40 12.26
N SER A 206 12.79 17.23 11.69
CA SER A 206 13.82 16.18 11.45
C SER A 206 14.53 16.30 10.10
N GLY A 207 14.26 17.34 9.31
CA GLY A 207 14.89 17.59 8.01
C GLY A 207 14.46 16.65 6.87
N GLN A 208 13.40 15.86 7.07
CA GLN A 208 12.92 14.85 6.12
C GLN A 208 11.82 15.36 5.17
N MET A 209 11.13 16.45 5.49
CA MET A 209 9.96 16.90 4.73
C MET A 209 10.27 17.26 3.25
N SER A 210 11.50 17.68 2.95
CA SER A 210 11.96 18.06 1.60
C SER A 210 11.87 16.91 0.59
N ARG A 211 11.93 15.66 1.04
CA ARG A 211 11.82 14.46 0.21
C ARG A 211 10.46 13.77 0.27
N VAL A 212 9.49 14.36 0.96
CA VAL A 212 8.16 13.76 1.16
C VAL A 212 7.09 14.55 0.42
N THR A 213 6.16 13.82 -0.20
CA THR A 213 4.95 14.36 -0.81
C THR A 213 3.78 13.54 -0.28
N VAL A 214 2.89 14.20 0.45
CA VAL A 214 1.64 13.66 0.98
C VAL A 214 0.53 14.05 0.02
N VAL A 215 -0.34 13.07 -0.26
CA VAL A 215 -1.54 13.31 -1.03
C VAL A 215 -2.74 12.78 -0.26
N VAL A 216 -3.76 13.62 -0.12
CA VAL A 216 -5.07 13.23 0.42
C VAL A 216 -6.05 13.17 -0.73
N GLN A 217 -6.63 12.01 -0.93
CA GLN A 217 -7.60 11.71 -1.97
C GLN A 217 -8.77 10.95 -1.33
N SER A 218 -9.99 11.28 -1.73
CA SER A 218 -11.17 10.46 -1.42
C SER A 218 -11.82 9.95 -2.71
N GLU A 219 -12.43 8.79 -2.60
CA GLU A 219 -13.16 8.05 -3.60
C GLU A 219 -14.51 8.68 -3.99
N PHE A 220 -15.06 9.57 -3.14
CA PHE A 220 -16.28 10.31 -3.43
C PHE A 220 -16.17 11.79 -3.04
N GLY A 221 -17.03 12.60 -3.64
CA GLY A 221 -17.39 13.91 -3.11
C GLY A 221 -18.63 13.84 -2.25
N ARG A 222 -19.12 14.98 -1.78
CA ARG A 222 -20.46 15.08 -1.18
C ARG A 222 -21.33 16.03 -1.99
N ARG A 223 -22.63 15.78 -2.03
CA ARG A 223 -23.59 16.71 -2.64
C ARG A 223 -23.60 18.03 -1.87
N VAL A 224 -23.86 19.12 -2.60
CA VAL A 224 -23.87 20.47 -2.01
C VAL A 224 -25.05 20.66 -1.05
N ARG A 225 -26.19 20.03 -1.35
CA ARG A 225 -27.42 20.15 -0.55
C ARG A 225 -27.54 19.00 0.44
N ALA A 226 -27.98 19.33 1.65
CA ALA A 226 -28.34 18.34 2.66
C ALA A 226 -29.54 17.49 2.20
N ASN A 227 -29.55 16.23 2.62
CA ASN A 227 -30.69 15.33 2.47
C ASN A 227 -31.66 15.48 3.65
N ALA A 228 -32.77 14.73 3.61
CA ALA A 228 -33.81 14.80 4.64
C ALA A 228 -33.39 14.26 6.02
N ASN A 229 -32.26 13.53 6.09
CA ASN A 229 -31.77 12.86 7.30
C ASN A 229 -30.69 13.68 8.03
N GLY A 230 -30.50 14.95 7.64
CA GLY A 230 -29.50 15.82 8.28
C GLY A 230 -28.05 15.44 7.93
N GLY A 231 -27.84 14.81 6.79
CA GLY A 231 -26.52 14.58 6.19
C GLY A 231 -26.46 15.00 4.73
N THR A 232 -25.45 14.53 4.00
CA THR A 232 -25.31 14.75 2.56
C THR A 232 -25.01 13.42 1.89
N ASP A 233 -25.57 13.18 0.71
CA ASP A 233 -25.27 11.94 -0.03
C ASP A 233 -23.94 12.05 -0.79
N HIS A 234 -23.49 10.91 -1.32
CA HIS A 234 -22.30 10.83 -2.17
C HIS A 234 -22.45 11.72 -3.41
N GLY A 235 -21.48 12.61 -3.56
CA GLY A 235 -21.22 13.41 -4.75
C GLY A 235 -20.03 12.87 -5.52
N TYR A 236 -19.64 13.59 -6.57
CA TYR A 236 -18.61 13.14 -7.50
C TYR A 236 -17.28 13.91 -7.36
N GLY A 237 -17.30 15.23 -7.51
CA GLY A 237 -16.12 16.08 -7.34
C GLY A 237 -15.77 16.36 -5.87
N ASN A 238 -14.49 16.30 -5.55
CA ASN A 238 -13.90 16.71 -4.26
C ASN A 238 -12.54 17.39 -4.48
N PRO A 239 -12.05 18.17 -3.50
CA PRO A 239 -10.67 18.65 -3.52
C PRO A 239 -9.70 17.50 -3.22
N MET A 240 -8.57 17.49 -3.92
CA MET A 240 -7.41 16.66 -3.62
C MET A 240 -6.37 17.56 -2.95
N LEU A 241 -5.85 17.16 -1.78
CA LEU A 241 -4.84 17.95 -1.07
C LEU A 241 -3.45 17.39 -1.37
N VAL A 242 -2.49 18.27 -1.65
CA VAL A 242 -1.09 17.90 -1.83
C VAL A 242 -0.22 18.76 -0.91
N LEU A 243 0.60 18.11 -0.09
CA LEU A 243 1.42 18.70 0.95
C LEU A 243 2.84 18.13 0.87
N GLY A 244 3.88 18.93 1.02
CA GLY A 244 5.25 18.45 0.83
C GLY A 244 6.28 19.55 0.86
N GLY A 245 7.53 19.22 1.20
CA GLY A 245 8.61 20.21 1.16
C GLY A 245 8.97 20.67 -0.26
N ALA A 246 8.70 19.83 -1.27
CA ALA A 246 8.89 20.14 -2.70
C ALA A 246 7.58 20.50 -3.42
N VAL A 247 6.48 20.74 -2.68
CA VAL A 247 5.19 21.12 -3.25
C VAL A 247 5.16 22.63 -3.44
N ASN A 248 4.75 23.08 -4.63
CA ASN A 248 4.46 24.48 -4.92
C ASN A 248 3.09 24.85 -4.28
N GLY A 249 3.06 24.89 -2.94
CA GLY A 249 1.84 25.05 -2.15
C GLY A 249 1.24 26.46 -2.17
N ARG A 250 0.25 26.67 -1.30
CA ARG A 250 -0.53 27.94 -1.18
C ARG A 250 -1.22 28.36 -2.48
N LYS A 251 -1.59 27.39 -3.30
CA LYS A 251 -2.22 27.58 -4.61
C LYS A 251 -3.35 26.58 -4.79
N PHE A 252 -4.39 27.00 -5.49
CA PHE A 252 -5.40 26.12 -6.04
C PHE A 252 -5.00 25.75 -7.47
N TYR A 253 -4.99 24.45 -7.78
CA TYR A 253 -4.68 23.93 -9.10
C TYR A 253 -5.94 23.37 -9.76
N GLY A 254 -6.00 23.42 -11.09
CA GLY A 254 -7.18 23.01 -11.85
C GLY A 254 -8.22 24.11 -11.97
N SER A 255 -9.44 23.73 -12.33
CA SER A 255 -10.56 24.66 -12.53
C SER A 255 -11.59 24.50 -11.41
N TRP A 256 -12.03 25.62 -10.82
CA TRP A 256 -13.11 25.68 -9.85
C TRP A 256 -14.30 26.43 -10.45
N PRO A 257 -15.33 25.73 -10.94
CA PRO A 257 -16.48 26.38 -11.57
C PRO A 257 -17.52 26.90 -10.56
N GLY A 258 -17.21 26.82 -9.26
CA GLY A 258 -18.11 27.23 -8.17
C GLY A 258 -19.22 26.21 -7.88
N LEU A 259 -20.14 26.61 -7.00
CA LEU A 259 -21.26 25.79 -6.53
C LEU A 259 -22.63 26.31 -7.00
N ASN A 260 -22.65 27.14 -8.05
CA ASN A 260 -23.91 27.63 -8.61
C ASN A 260 -24.76 26.44 -9.06
N PRO A 261 -26.08 26.41 -8.79
CA PRO A 261 -26.96 25.34 -9.25
C PRO A 261 -26.83 24.99 -10.75
N THR A 262 -26.51 25.95 -11.62
CA THR A 262 -26.31 25.71 -13.06
C THR A 262 -24.98 25.00 -13.39
N THR A 263 -24.02 25.03 -12.47
CA THR A 263 -22.73 24.33 -12.59
C THR A 263 -22.84 22.87 -12.16
N LEU A 264 -23.72 22.58 -11.20
CA LEU A 264 -23.85 21.24 -10.62
C LEU A 264 -24.50 20.27 -11.61
N SER A 265 -24.25 18.98 -11.42
CA SER A 265 -24.96 17.93 -12.17
C SER A 265 -26.48 18.14 -12.08
N PRO A 266 -27.21 18.29 -13.21
CA PRO A 266 -28.63 18.66 -13.18
C PRO A 266 -29.50 17.58 -12.53
N THR A 267 -29.06 16.33 -12.55
CA THR A 267 -29.80 15.20 -11.97
C THR A 267 -29.56 15.04 -10.48
N PHE A 268 -28.34 15.30 -10.00
CA PHE A 268 -27.91 14.87 -8.66
C PHE A 268 -27.28 15.97 -7.80
N GLY A 269 -27.03 17.16 -8.36
CA GLY A 269 -26.39 18.25 -7.65
C GLY A 269 -24.92 18.00 -7.30
N ASP A 270 -24.25 17.09 -8.01
CA ASP A 270 -22.83 16.81 -7.78
C ASP A 270 -21.95 17.94 -8.31
N VAL A 271 -20.85 18.20 -7.61
CA VAL A 271 -19.76 19.05 -8.12
C VAL A 271 -19.05 18.32 -9.26
N PRO A 272 -18.82 18.97 -10.42
CA PRO A 272 -18.13 18.32 -11.54
C PRO A 272 -16.64 18.08 -11.24
N VAL A 273 -16.12 16.94 -11.71
CA VAL A 273 -14.69 16.65 -11.67
C VAL A 273 -14.01 17.38 -12.82
N THR A 274 -13.12 18.32 -12.51
CA THR A 274 -12.37 19.10 -13.51
C THR A 274 -10.95 18.59 -13.75
N THR A 275 -10.45 17.73 -12.87
CA THR A 275 -9.08 17.19 -12.93
C THR A 275 -9.10 15.70 -12.60
N ASP A 276 -8.56 14.88 -13.50
CA ASP A 276 -8.34 13.46 -13.21
C ASP A 276 -7.17 13.31 -12.22
N TYR A 277 -7.38 12.59 -11.12
CA TYR A 277 -6.36 12.32 -10.09
C TYR A 277 -5.07 11.73 -10.67
N ARG A 278 -5.16 10.94 -11.75
CA ARG A 278 -3.98 10.37 -12.43
C ARG A 278 -3.07 11.45 -13.00
N ARG A 279 -3.58 12.64 -13.31
CA ARG A 279 -2.76 13.79 -13.72
C ARG A 279 -1.84 14.25 -12.60
N VAL A 280 -2.37 14.35 -11.38
CA VAL A 280 -1.62 14.73 -10.17
C VAL A 280 -0.58 13.66 -9.84
N PHE A 281 -1.00 12.39 -9.78
CA PHE A 281 -0.09 11.28 -9.50
C PHE A 281 1.02 11.16 -10.55
N SER A 282 0.70 11.30 -11.84
CA SER A 282 1.70 11.25 -12.92
C SER A 282 2.75 12.34 -12.78
N GLU A 283 2.37 13.56 -12.41
CA GLU A 283 3.35 14.64 -12.19
C GLU A 283 4.28 14.33 -11.02
N ILE A 284 3.76 13.78 -9.92
CA ILE A 284 4.57 13.35 -8.78
C ILE A 284 5.52 12.23 -9.21
N MET A 285 5.04 11.23 -9.97
CA MET A 285 5.89 10.14 -10.46
C MET A 285 7.04 10.66 -11.34
N ILE A 286 6.74 11.56 -12.27
CA ILE A 286 7.73 12.15 -13.18
C ILE A 286 8.75 12.98 -12.42
N ARG A 287 8.29 13.93 -11.60
CA ARG A 287 9.15 14.99 -11.05
C ARG A 287 9.80 14.64 -9.72
N ARG A 288 9.15 13.82 -8.91
CA ARG A 288 9.62 13.46 -7.56
C ARG A 288 10.20 12.06 -7.49
N MET A 289 9.61 11.11 -8.21
CA MET A 289 9.99 9.71 -8.14
C MET A 289 10.95 9.27 -9.26
N ALA A 290 11.15 10.12 -10.28
CA ALA A 290 11.91 9.81 -11.48
C ALA A 290 11.39 8.57 -12.22
N THR A 291 10.06 8.38 -12.23
CA THR A 291 9.38 7.25 -12.85
C THR A 291 8.46 7.74 -13.97
N PRO A 292 8.98 8.00 -15.18
CA PRO A 292 8.20 8.56 -16.27
C PRO A 292 7.31 7.55 -17.01
N HIS A 293 7.26 6.29 -16.60
CA HIS A 293 6.53 5.19 -17.26
C HIS A 293 5.00 5.22 -17.05
N ILE A 294 4.37 6.37 -17.31
CA ILE A 294 2.95 6.64 -17.02
C ILE A 294 2.00 5.65 -17.70
N GLY A 295 2.28 5.22 -18.93
CA GLY A 295 1.48 4.23 -19.65
C GLY A 295 1.44 2.86 -18.97
N THR A 296 2.52 2.47 -18.29
CA THR A 296 2.60 1.25 -17.49
C THR A 296 1.93 1.44 -16.12
N ILE A 297 2.16 2.58 -15.47
CA ILE A 297 1.59 2.87 -14.14
C ILE A 297 0.07 3.03 -14.22
N PHE A 298 -0.45 3.72 -15.23
CA PHE A 298 -1.87 3.95 -15.45
C PHE A 298 -2.30 3.48 -16.85
N PRO A 299 -2.49 2.17 -17.08
CA PRO A 299 -2.82 1.62 -18.40
C PRO A 299 -4.06 2.25 -19.04
N GLY A 300 -3.89 2.77 -20.25
CA GLY A 300 -4.95 3.44 -21.01
C GLY A 300 -5.20 4.91 -20.61
N TYR A 301 -4.43 5.46 -19.68
CA TYR A 301 -4.43 6.90 -19.41
C TYR A 301 -3.56 7.64 -20.43
N ALA A 302 -4.14 8.62 -21.12
CA ALA A 302 -3.44 9.46 -22.10
C ALA A 302 -3.46 10.97 -21.74
N GLY A 303 -4.14 11.34 -20.65
CA GLY A 303 -4.47 12.73 -20.33
C GLY A 303 -3.41 13.49 -19.55
N TYR A 304 -2.14 13.09 -19.60
CA TYR A 304 -1.10 13.76 -18.82
C TYR A 304 -0.78 15.14 -19.41
N SER A 305 -0.81 16.13 -18.55
CA SER A 305 -0.25 17.46 -18.77
C SER A 305 0.20 18.01 -17.42
N PRO A 306 1.35 18.69 -17.32
CA PRO A 306 1.81 19.20 -16.04
C PRO A 306 0.84 20.27 -15.50
N LEU A 307 0.63 20.26 -14.19
CA LEU A 307 -0.06 21.26 -13.38
C LEU A 307 0.94 22.18 -12.67
N GLY A 308 2.16 21.71 -12.42
CA GLY A 308 3.19 22.44 -11.68
C GLY A 308 3.01 22.40 -10.17
N ILE A 309 2.35 21.35 -9.66
CA ILE A 309 2.09 21.11 -8.23
C ILE A 309 3.40 20.85 -7.49
N VAL A 310 4.38 20.21 -8.12
CA VAL A 310 5.65 19.82 -7.47
C VAL A 310 6.89 20.30 -8.22
N GLN A 311 7.94 20.53 -7.45
CA GLN A 311 9.30 20.81 -7.93
C GLN A 311 10.02 19.49 -8.28
N GLY A 312 10.92 19.54 -9.26
CA GLY A 312 11.74 18.39 -9.66
C GLY A 312 12.02 18.37 -11.16
N ALA A 313 12.80 17.39 -11.60
CA ALA A 313 13.14 17.23 -13.01
C ALA A 313 11.90 16.82 -13.81
N ASP A 314 11.59 17.56 -14.87
CA ASP A 314 10.44 17.25 -15.74
C ASP A 314 10.84 16.21 -16.79
N LEU A 315 10.89 14.94 -16.39
CA LEU A 315 11.25 13.85 -17.29
C LEU A 315 10.17 13.68 -18.36
N THR A 316 10.60 13.37 -19.59
CA THR A 316 9.67 13.12 -20.70
C THR A 316 8.74 11.95 -20.37
N PRO A 317 7.40 12.15 -20.36
CA PRO A 317 6.46 11.09 -20.02
C PRO A 317 6.46 9.99 -21.08
N GLN A 318 6.47 8.74 -20.63
CA GLN A 318 6.36 7.55 -21.47
C GLN A 318 4.93 7.00 -21.35
N MET A 319 4.12 7.28 -22.36
CA MET A 319 2.69 6.97 -22.37
C MET A 319 2.36 5.59 -22.94
N ALA A 320 3.31 4.97 -23.65
CA ALA A 320 3.17 3.58 -24.08
C ALA A 320 3.34 2.66 -22.86
N ALA A 321 2.44 1.67 -22.71
CA ALA A 321 2.71 0.57 -21.80
C ALA A 321 3.95 -0.17 -22.29
N ALA A 322 4.90 -0.43 -21.39
CA ALA A 322 6.00 -1.33 -21.73
C ALA A 322 5.38 -2.67 -22.15
N MET A 323 5.64 -3.13 -23.38
CA MET A 323 5.36 -4.52 -23.72
C MET A 323 6.13 -5.35 -22.69
N ALA A 324 5.42 -6.25 -21.99
CA ALA A 324 6.06 -7.14 -21.05
C ALA A 324 7.28 -7.76 -21.75
N MET A 325 8.48 -7.45 -21.26
CA MET A 325 9.67 -8.18 -21.68
C MET A 325 9.35 -9.63 -21.37
N ALA A 326 9.17 -10.44 -22.41
CA ALA A 326 9.09 -11.88 -22.25
C ALA A 326 10.29 -12.27 -21.39
N VAL A 327 10.00 -12.87 -20.23
CA VAL A 327 11.05 -13.51 -19.43
C VAL A 327 11.81 -14.39 -20.41
N PRO A 328 13.12 -14.21 -20.62
CA PRO A 328 13.85 -15.10 -21.51
C PRO A 328 13.63 -16.50 -20.94
N ALA A 329 12.98 -17.36 -21.72
CA ALA A 329 12.85 -18.76 -21.38
C ALA A 329 14.26 -19.21 -20.98
N ALA A 330 14.40 -19.73 -19.76
CA ALA A 330 15.67 -20.25 -19.29
C ALA A 330 16.21 -21.15 -20.39
N ALA A 331 17.32 -20.74 -21.00
CA ALA A 331 17.94 -21.51 -22.06
C ALA A 331 18.26 -22.86 -21.42
N THR A 332 17.46 -23.87 -21.78
CA THR A 332 17.73 -25.25 -21.44
C THR A 332 19.00 -25.58 -22.19
N ARG A 333 20.13 -25.41 -21.51
CA ARG A 333 21.38 -25.99 -21.96
C ARG A 333 21.15 -27.49 -21.87
N ALA A 334 20.87 -28.12 -23.00
CA ALA A 334 20.89 -29.56 -23.11
C ALA A 334 22.30 -30.01 -22.71
N GLN A 335 22.44 -30.43 -21.46
CA GLN A 335 23.55 -31.24 -21.02
C GLN A 335 23.26 -32.64 -21.56
N GLU A 336 23.96 -33.03 -22.62
CA GLU A 336 24.14 -34.45 -22.94
C GLU A 336 24.76 -35.11 -21.71
N ALA A 337 23.94 -35.79 -20.93
CA ALA A 337 24.37 -36.65 -19.84
C ALA A 337 24.75 -38.01 -20.44
N THR A 338 26.04 -38.26 -20.60
CA THR A 338 26.57 -39.62 -20.72
C THR A 338 26.89 -40.12 -19.31
N ASP A 339 25.91 -40.73 -18.64
CA ASP A 339 26.14 -41.44 -17.37
C ASP A 339 26.49 -42.92 -17.64
N PRO A 340 27.50 -43.49 -16.95
CA PRO A 340 27.79 -44.93 -16.96
C PRO A 340 26.77 -45.71 -16.10
N PRO A 341 26.61 -47.04 -16.31
CA PRO A 341 25.56 -47.82 -15.67
C PRO A 341 25.79 -47.99 -14.16
N GLY A 342 24.77 -47.66 -13.36
CA GLY A 342 24.71 -47.91 -11.92
C GLY A 342 24.25 -49.34 -11.56
N PRO A 343 24.54 -49.82 -10.32
CA PRO A 343 24.27 -51.20 -9.91
C PRO A 343 22.78 -51.46 -9.62
N ALA A 344 22.37 -52.73 -9.76
CA ALA A 344 21.00 -53.21 -9.62
C ALA A 344 20.41 -53.01 -8.20
N PRO A 345 19.08 -52.79 -8.08
CA PRO A 345 18.44 -52.46 -6.81
C PRO A 345 18.29 -53.68 -5.88
N VAL A 346 18.66 -53.51 -4.62
CA VAL A 346 18.41 -54.46 -3.53
C VAL A 346 17.14 -54.03 -2.79
N THR A 347 16.12 -54.90 -2.76
CA THR A 347 14.89 -54.71 -1.98
C THR A 347 15.12 -54.92 -0.47
N PRO A 348 14.72 -53.99 0.41
CA PRO A 348 14.83 -54.18 1.87
C PRO A 348 13.82 -55.19 2.44
N ASP A 349 14.28 -55.93 3.45
CA ASP A 349 13.70 -57.18 3.99
C ASP A 349 12.39 -57.04 4.81
N TRP A 350 11.82 -55.84 4.90
CA TRP A 350 10.58 -55.59 5.66
C TRP A 350 9.29 -55.81 4.84
N ARG A 351 9.41 -56.10 3.53
CA ARG A 351 8.27 -56.40 2.64
C ARG A 351 7.88 -57.89 2.54
N LEU A 352 8.50 -58.78 3.31
CA LEU A 352 8.29 -60.24 3.21
C LEU A 352 7.55 -60.89 4.41
N ARG A 353 6.64 -60.19 5.09
CA ARG A 353 5.78 -60.85 6.11
C ARG A 353 4.30 -60.56 5.91
N GLY A 354 3.56 -61.68 5.75
CA GLY A 354 2.18 -61.79 5.30
C GLY A 354 1.11 -61.17 6.20
N GLY A 355 -0.03 -60.89 5.57
CA GLY A 355 -1.22 -60.36 6.19
C GLY A 355 -1.91 -61.35 7.14
N GLY A 356 -2.32 -60.84 8.30
CA GLY A 356 -3.24 -61.49 9.22
C GLY A 356 -4.45 -60.58 9.41
N SER A 357 -5.62 -61.04 8.97
CA SER A 357 -6.92 -60.38 9.14
C SER A 357 -7.30 -60.32 10.62
N ARG A 358 -7.66 -59.13 11.13
CA ARG A 358 -8.54 -58.99 12.30
C ARG A 358 -9.48 -57.79 12.13
N ILE A 359 -10.74 -58.13 11.91
CA ILE A 359 -11.93 -57.31 12.07
C ILE A 359 -12.01 -56.83 13.53
N MET A 360 -12.24 -55.53 13.76
CA MET A 360 -12.97 -55.07 14.95
C MET A 360 -13.85 -53.87 14.63
N THR A 361 -15.05 -53.98 15.19
CA THR A 361 -16.28 -53.21 15.05
C THR A 361 -16.23 -51.81 15.63
N ARG A 362 -16.88 -50.87 14.92
CA ARG A 362 -17.21 -49.51 15.35
C ARG A 362 -18.30 -49.55 16.42
N ARG A 363 -18.10 -48.91 17.58
CA ARG A 363 -19.17 -48.54 18.52
C ARG A 363 -19.26 -47.02 18.58
N GLU A 364 -20.46 -46.52 18.32
CA GLU A 364 -20.90 -45.16 18.56
C GLU A 364 -20.93 -44.86 20.06
N ARG A 365 -20.51 -43.64 20.43
CA ARG A 365 -21.37 -42.61 21.03
C ARG A 365 -20.73 -41.25 20.85
#